data_AF-A0A4R2MSJ0-F1
#
_entry.id   AF-A0A4R2MSJ0-F1
#
_cell.length_a   1.000
_cell.length_b   1.000
_cell.length_c   1.000
_cell.angle_alpha   90.00
_cell.angle_beta   90.00
_cell.angle_gamma   90.00
#
_symmetry.space_group_name_H-M   'P 1'
#
loop_
_entity.id
_entity.type
_entity.pdbx_description
1 polymer ?
#
loop_
_entity_poly.entity_id
_entity_poly.type
_entity_poly.pdbx_seq_one_letter_code
_entity_poly.pdbx_strand_id
1 'polypeptide(L)'
;MKLNFTLIILMSVLLSACGWEGGGFKPARNYYSWNYPDGWKLSANEWADKLIEGIKACNLDFMHVSSKSGKNMLCFEKRGWYLEGGPVCENELMWNDPDCIKWRKKHSKPDAVPWKPKRN
;
A
#
# COMPACT_ATOMS: atom_id res chain seq x y z
N MET A 1 16.49 14.35 -54.88
CA MET A 1 15.98 13.24 -54.04
C MET A 1 14.47 13.41 -53.90
N LYS A 2 13.67 12.48 -54.45
CA LYS A 2 12.21 12.49 -54.24
C LYS A 2 11.94 11.85 -52.88
N LEU A 3 11.51 12.66 -51.92
CA LEU A 3 11.12 12.18 -50.60
C LEU A 3 9.84 11.36 -50.76
N ASN A 4 9.93 10.03 -50.65
CA ASN A 4 8.77 9.14 -50.76
C ASN A 4 7.90 9.27 -49.51
N PHE A 5 6.96 10.22 -49.54
CA PHE A 5 6.01 10.50 -48.46
C PHE A 5 5.26 9.25 -47.99
N THR A 6 4.98 8.32 -48.89
CA THR A 6 4.35 7.02 -48.58
C THR A 6 5.20 6.17 -47.65
N LEU A 7 6.53 6.16 -47.82
CA LEU A 7 7.44 5.39 -46.97
C LEU A 7 7.54 5.99 -45.57
N ILE A 8 7.47 7.33 -45.47
CA ILE A 8 7.49 8.06 -44.21
C ILE A 8 6.21 7.78 -43.42
N ILE A 9 5.04 7.81 -44.08
CA ILE A 9 3.74 7.54 -43.44
C ILE A 9 3.66 6.09 -42.95
N LEU A 10 4.16 5.13 -43.71
CA LEU A 10 4.21 3.72 -43.29
C LEU A 10 5.11 3.50 -42.07
N MET A 11 6.26 4.17 -42.01
CA MET A 11 7.17 4.12 -40.87
C MET A 11 6.59 4.76 -39.61
N SER A 12 5.89 5.89 -39.71
CA SER A 12 5.27 6.54 -38.55
C SER A 12 4.08 5.76 -37.99
N VAL A 13 3.29 5.08 -38.83
CA VAL A 13 2.20 4.19 -38.37
C VAL A 13 2.75 2.97 -37.61
N LEU A 14 3.87 2.40 -38.04
CA LEU A 14 4.53 1.28 -37.35
C LEU A 14 5.13 1.68 -35.99
N LEU A 15 5.65 2.91 -35.86
CA LEU A 15 6.19 3.42 -34.59
C LEU A 15 5.09 3.75 -33.57
N SER A 16 3.89 4.15 -34.02
CA SER A 16 2.74 4.35 -33.13
C SER A 16 2.07 3.05 -32.66
N ALA A 17 2.36 1.91 -33.30
CA ALA A 17 1.76 0.62 -32.95
C ALA A 17 2.52 -0.13 -31.82
N CYS A 18 3.71 0.32 -31.43
CA CYS A 18 4.52 -0.31 -30.37
C CYS A 18 4.47 0.40 -29.02
N GLY A 19 3.63 1.42 -28.87
CA GLY A 19 3.49 2.12 -27.61
C GLY A 19 2.03 2.32 -27.30
N TRP A 20 1.49 1.51 -26.37
CA TRP A 20 0.34 1.81 -25.48
C TRP A 20 -0.61 0.62 -25.25
N GLU A 21 -0.64 -0.39 -26.14
CA GLU A 21 -1.56 -1.52 -26.00
C GLU A 21 -1.04 -2.57 -25.01
N GLY A 22 -1.44 -2.48 -23.75
CA GLY A 22 -1.26 -3.62 -22.82
C GLY A 22 -1.12 -3.31 -21.33
N GLY A 23 -1.10 -2.03 -20.93
CA GLY A 23 -1.11 -1.65 -19.52
C GLY A 23 0.28 -1.32 -19.00
N GLY A 24 0.67 -0.05 -19.21
CA GLY A 24 1.84 0.54 -18.56
C GLY A 24 1.90 0.22 -17.07
N PHE A 25 3.11 0.18 -16.52
CA PHE A 25 3.41 -0.19 -15.14
C PHE A 25 2.27 0.16 -14.17
N LYS A 26 1.50 -0.84 -13.77
CA LYS A 26 0.52 -0.68 -12.70
C LYS A 26 1.29 -0.81 -11.41
N PRO A 27 1.36 0.24 -10.57
CA PRO A 27 1.98 0.09 -9.26
C PRO A 27 1.29 -1.06 -8.52
N ALA A 28 2.07 -1.80 -7.72
CA ALA A 28 1.52 -2.84 -6.87
C ALA A 28 0.38 -2.24 -6.04
N ARG A 29 -0.76 -2.93 -5.98
CA ARG A 29 -1.89 -2.48 -5.16
C ARG A 29 -1.42 -2.34 -3.71
N ASN A 30 -1.93 -1.31 -3.03
CA ASN A 30 -1.69 -1.15 -1.60
C ASN A 30 -2.21 -2.38 -0.86
N TYR A 31 -1.33 -3.05 -0.14
CA TYR A 31 -1.68 -4.24 0.64
C TYR A 31 -2.49 -3.87 1.90
N TYR A 32 -2.17 -2.73 2.51
CA TYR A 32 -2.89 -2.19 3.66
C TYR A 32 -3.70 -0.95 3.27
N SER A 33 -4.96 -0.94 3.71
CA SER A 33 -5.82 0.24 3.72
C SER A 33 -5.99 0.68 5.17
N TRP A 34 -5.20 1.67 5.59
CA TRP A 34 -5.24 2.20 6.93
C TRP A 34 -6.40 3.19 7.10
N ASN A 35 -7.16 3.00 8.17
CA ASN A 35 -8.26 3.88 8.54
C ASN A 35 -7.91 4.68 9.78
N TYR A 36 -8.41 5.91 9.82
CA TYR A 36 -8.34 6.78 10.99
C TYR A 36 -9.71 6.84 11.68
N PRO A 37 -9.80 6.84 13.01
CA PRO A 37 -11.06 6.97 13.72
C PRO A 37 -11.79 8.23 13.29
N ASP A 38 -13.09 8.10 12.96
CA ASP A 38 -13.90 9.20 12.42
C ASP A 38 -13.31 9.86 11.16
N GLY A 39 -12.46 9.16 10.40
CA GLY A 39 -11.82 9.71 9.21
C GLY A 39 -12.79 10.21 8.14
N TRP A 40 -14.03 9.69 8.13
CA TRP A 40 -15.11 10.14 7.25
C TRP A 40 -15.60 11.58 7.55
N LYS A 41 -15.31 12.11 8.74
CA LYS A 41 -15.61 13.51 9.11
C LYS A 41 -14.53 14.49 8.67
N LEU A 42 -13.37 14.00 8.24
CA LEU A 42 -12.23 14.83 7.83
C LEU A 42 -12.36 15.18 6.35
N SER A 43 -11.92 16.39 5.99
CA SER A 43 -11.63 16.70 4.60
C SER A 43 -10.47 15.83 4.08
N ALA A 44 -10.35 15.71 2.76
CA ALA A 44 -9.27 14.96 2.14
C ALA A 44 -7.88 15.45 2.57
N ASN A 45 -7.71 16.76 2.74
CA ASN A 45 -6.45 17.35 3.19
C ASN A 45 -6.15 17.03 4.65
N GLU A 46 -7.13 17.18 5.55
CA GLU A 46 -6.95 16.84 6.96
C GLU A 46 -6.66 15.36 7.17
N TRP A 47 -7.31 14.49 6.40
CA TRP A 47 -7.01 13.06 6.41
C TRP A 47 -5.58 12.78 5.95
N ALA A 48 -5.14 13.42 4.86
CA ALA A 48 -3.78 13.26 4.34
C ALA A 48 -2.72 13.79 5.32
N ASP A 49 -2.97 14.93 5.97
CA ASP A 49 -2.07 15.50 6.97
C ASP A 49 -1.88 14.57 8.16
N LYS A 50 -2.98 13.99 8.68
CA LYS A 50 -2.91 12.99 9.75
C LYS A 50 -2.14 11.75 9.32
N LEU A 51 -2.36 11.27 8.09
CA LEU A 51 -1.63 10.12 7.56
C LEU A 51 -0.13 10.41 7.52
N ILE A 52 0.26 11.55 6.95
CA ILE A 52 1.66 11.97 6.83
C ILE A 52 2.30 12.14 8.21
N GLU A 53 1.59 12.73 9.17
CA GLU A 53 2.06 12.87 10.55
C GLU A 53 2.36 11.51 11.18
N GLY A 54 1.43 10.55 11.08
CA GLY A 54 1.62 9.23 11.65
C GLY A 54 2.73 8.44 10.95
N ILE A 55 2.86 8.56 9.63
CA ILE A 55 3.96 7.94 8.86
C ILE A 55 5.31 8.45 9.36
N LYS A 56 5.46 9.78 9.48
CA LYS A 56 6.68 10.41 9.99
C LYS A 56 6.98 10.00 11.43
N ALA A 57 5.97 10.06 12.31
CA ALA A 57 6.12 9.76 13.72
C ALA A 57 6.52 8.29 13.98
N CYS A 58 6.11 7.37 13.11
CA CYS A 58 6.40 5.95 13.24
C CYS A 58 7.52 5.46 12.31
N ASN A 59 8.23 6.36 11.62
CA ASN A 59 9.31 6.03 10.69
C ASN A 59 8.86 5.00 9.61
N LEU A 60 7.62 5.15 9.13
CA LEU A 60 7.11 4.38 8.01
C LEU A 60 7.57 5.01 6.69
N ASP A 61 7.62 4.19 5.65
CA ASP A 61 7.88 4.70 4.30
C ASP A 61 6.59 5.27 3.71
N PHE A 62 6.62 6.51 3.22
CA PHE A 62 5.44 7.08 2.54
C PHE A 62 5.11 6.33 1.24
N MET A 63 6.14 5.85 0.52
CA MET A 63 5.93 5.07 -0.70
C MET A 63 5.43 3.67 -0.37
N HIS A 64 5.77 3.15 0.81
CA HIS A 64 5.46 1.80 1.24
C HIS A 64 4.99 1.81 2.69
N VAL A 65 3.81 2.41 2.92
CA VAL A 65 3.18 2.45 4.26
C VAL A 65 2.94 1.03 4.81
N SER A 66 3.14 0.00 3.98
CA SER A 66 3.12 -1.43 4.27
C SER A 66 4.44 -2.15 4.53
N SER A 67 5.62 -1.56 4.28
CA SER A 67 6.84 -2.38 4.10
C SER A 67 7.85 -2.41 5.25
N LYS A 68 7.62 -1.74 6.38
CA LYS A 68 8.69 -1.57 7.38
C LYS A 68 8.33 -2.12 8.75
N SER A 69 8.59 -3.40 8.98
CA SER A 69 8.65 -4.08 10.29
C SER A 69 7.40 -4.04 11.18
N GLY A 70 7.20 -5.10 11.97
CA GLY A 70 6.15 -5.14 12.98
C GLY A 70 6.24 -3.97 13.96
N LYS A 71 7.45 -3.51 14.33
CA LYS A 71 7.68 -2.35 15.21
C LYS A 71 6.98 -1.08 14.74
N ASN A 72 7.22 -0.66 13.49
CA ASN A 72 6.70 0.63 13.01
C ASN A 72 5.20 0.53 12.73
N MET A 73 4.73 -0.62 12.25
CA MET A 73 3.30 -0.86 12.08
C MET A 73 2.54 -0.84 13.40
N LEU A 74 3.10 -1.46 14.46
CA LEU A 74 2.55 -1.39 15.82
C LEU A 74 2.59 0.03 16.40
N CYS A 75 3.58 0.85 16.07
CA CYS A 75 3.58 2.26 16.42
C CYS A 75 2.37 2.98 15.80
N PHE A 76 2.11 2.70 14.52
CA PHE A 76 1.04 3.35 13.78
C PHE A 76 -0.33 2.95 14.33
N GLU A 77 -0.51 1.65 14.62
CA GLU A 77 -1.71 1.13 15.28
C GLU A 77 -1.93 1.76 16.67
N LYS A 78 -0.88 1.91 17.49
CA LYS A 78 -0.94 2.58 18.79
C LYS A 78 -1.38 4.05 18.72
N ARG A 79 -1.20 4.71 17.56
CA ARG A 79 -1.68 6.08 17.33
C ARG A 79 -3.17 6.13 16.95
N GLY A 80 -3.86 4.99 16.97
CA GLY A 80 -5.29 4.88 16.70
C GLY A 80 -5.63 4.51 15.26
N TRP A 81 -4.63 4.37 14.38
CA TRP A 81 -4.86 3.86 13.03
C TRP A 81 -5.22 2.37 13.09
N TYR A 82 -6.08 1.90 12.21
CA TYR A 82 -6.49 0.49 12.21
C TYR A 82 -6.70 -0.06 10.80
N LEU A 83 -6.62 -1.38 10.71
CA LEU A 83 -6.89 -2.15 9.49
C LEU A 83 -8.23 -2.86 9.66
N GLU A 84 -9.03 -2.92 8.59
CA GLU A 84 -10.35 -3.59 8.66
C GLU A 84 -10.25 -5.09 8.98
N GLY A 85 -9.14 -5.73 8.59
CA GLY A 85 -8.89 -7.14 8.85
C GLY A 85 -8.60 -7.47 10.32
N GLY A 86 -8.29 -6.47 11.15
CA GLY A 86 -7.92 -6.64 12.54
C GLY A 86 -6.49 -6.14 12.85
N PRO A 87 -5.92 -6.55 14.00
CA PRO A 87 -4.61 -6.10 14.42
C PRO A 87 -3.53 -6.42 13.39
N VAL A 88 -2.59 -5.49 13.20
CA VAL A 88 -1.55 -5.61 12.17
C VAL A 88 -0.69 -6.86 12.36
N CYS A 89 -0.45 -7.24 13.61
CA CYS A 89 0.35 -8.42 13.93
C CYS A 89 -0.39 -9.74 13.74
N GLU A 90 -1.70 -9.72 13.49
CA GLU A 90 -2.46 -10.89 13.06
C GLU A 90 -2.55 -10.99 11.53
N ASN A 91 -1.93 -10.08 10.78
CA ASN A 91 -1.83 -10.19 9.33
C ASN A 91 -0.85 -11.30 8.89
N GLU A 92 -1.13 -11.99 7.78
CA GLU A 92 -0.26 -13.03 7.22
C GLU A 92 1.18 -12.56 6.93
N LEU A 93 1.40 -11.33 6.45
CA LEU A 93 2.72 -10.80 6.14
C LEU A 93 3.52 -10.44 7.40
N MET A 94 2.83 -10.13 8.50
CA MET A 94 3.43 -9.80 9.78
C MET A 94 3.48 -10.99 10.73
N TRP A 95 2.98 -12.15 10.29
CA TRP A 95 2.83 -13.32 11.16
C TRP A 95 4.16 -13.74 11.76
N ASN A 96 5.22 -13.77 10.96
CA ASN A 96 6.53 -14.24 11.42
C ASN A 96 7.46 -13.10 11.91
N ASP A 97 6.98 -11.86 11.99
CA ASP A 97 7.78 -10.75 12.49
C ASP A 97 8.04 -10.89 14.00
N PRO A 98 9.30 -10.74 14.48
CA PRO A 98 9.63 -10.93 15.90
C PRO A 98 8.87 -10.02 16.87
N ASP A 99 8.62 -8.77 16.48
CA ASP A 99 7.88 -7.83 17.32
C ASP A 99 6.39 -8.22 17.35
N CYS A 100 5.86 -8.71 16.24
CA CYS A 100 4.51 -9.23 16.19
C CYS A 100 4.32 -10.53 16.94
N ILE A 101 5.29 -11.45 16.94
CA ILE A 101 5.24 -12.66 17.77
C ILE A 101 5.18 -12.28 19.26
N LYS A 102 6.00 -11.31 19.70
CA LYS A 102 5.98 -10.81 21.08
C LYS A 102 4.66 -10.15 21.43
N TRP A 103 4.09 -9.39 20.51
CA TRP A 103 2.80 -8.73 20.68
C TRP A 103 1.66 -9.76 20.79
N ARG A 104 1.58 -10.73 19.86
CA ARG A 104 0.52 -11.74 19.83
C ARG A 104 0.49 -12.60 21.08
N LYS A 105 1.66 -12.94 21.66
CA LYS A 105 1.74 -13.65 22.96
C LYS A 105 0.98 -12.95 24.11
N LYS A 106 0.78 -11.63 24.03
CA LYS A 106 0.11 -10.84 25.06
C LYS A 106 -1.32 -10.45 24.69
N HIS A 107 -1.61 -10.32 23.40
CA HIS A 107 -2.83 -9.66 22.92
C HIS A 107 -3.73 -10.56 22.06
N SER A 108 -3.17 -11.56 21.39
CA SER A 108 -3.94 -12.46 20.52
C SER A 108 -4.60 -13.58 21.30
N LYS A 109 -5.67 -14.12 20.72
CA LYS A 109 -6.27 -15.37 21.19
C LYS A 109 -5.31 -16.55 20.95
N PRO A 110 -5.33 -17.60 21.79
CA PRO A 110 -4.47 -18.78 21.62
C PRO A 110 -4.62 -19.49 20.27
N ASP A 111 -5.80 -19.40 19.68
CA ASP A 111 -6.20 -19.98 18.40
C ASP A 111 -6.26 -18.96 17.26
N ALA A 112 -5.65 -17.77 17.44
CA ALA A 112 -5.59 -16.76 16.40
C ALA A 112 -4.95 -17.34 15.13
N VAL A 113 -5.58 -17.08 13.99
CA VAL A 113 -5.10 -17.44 12.66
C VAL A 113 -4.80 -16.17 11.86
N PRO A 114 -3.79 -16.18 10.98
CA PRO A 114 -3.44 -15.01 10.21
C PRO A 114 -4.61 -14.60 9.30
N TRP A 115 -5.00 -13.33 9.34
CA TRP A 115 -5.96 -12.77 8.41
C TRP A 115 -5.28 -12.31 7.12
N LYS A 116 -6.07 -12.30 6.04
CA LYS A 116 -5.65 -11.83 4.71
C LYS A 116 -6.47 -10.62 4.29
N PRO A 117 -5.88 -9.58 3.70
CA PRO A 117 -6.65 -8.46 3.19
C PRO A 117 -7.60 -8.96 2.09
N LYS A 118 -8.80 -8.38 2.05
CA LYS A 118 -9.74 -8.60 0.97
C LYS A 118 -9.12 -8.05 -0.31
N ARG A 119 -8.69 -8.95 -1.21
CA ARG A 119 -8.23 -8.59 -2.55
C ARG A 119 -9.46 -8.33 -3.41
N ASN A 120 -9.94 -7.08 -3.42
CA ASN A 120 -10.95 -6.63 -4.39
C ASN A 120 -10.32 -6.45 -5.78
#